data_AF-A0AAD3A557-F1
#
_entry.id   AF-A0AAD3A557-F1
#
_cell.length_a   1.000
_cell.length_b   1.000
_cell.length_c   1.000
_cell.angle_alpha   90.00
_cell.angle_beta   90.00
_cell.angle_gamma   90.00
#
_symmetry.space_group_name_H-M   'P 1'
#
loop_
_entity.id
_entity.type
_entity.pdbx_description
1 polymer ?
#
loop_
_entity_poly.entity_id
_entity_poly.type
_entity_poly.pdbx_seq_one_letter_code
_entity_poly.pdbx_strand_id
1 'polypeptide(L)'
;MRTLYRLADRGIFKKADLPWKGKRKPNGIAEKRGKQAFRRDIRERSEIYPDFDTEFGHLEGDTIVGKHHKSAVVTLVEKQSKAIITLQTNGRKASDIEQSLNRWLSQFPKHLFKSVTFDCGKEFSNWKTIANQHDIDIFFADPGCPGQRGLNEHSNGLLRRHGLPKQMDFNGIPQKYLSAITDKRNRIPRKSLNYRTPYQVFLSYVKCLA
;
A
#
# COMPACT_ATOMS: atom_id res chain seq x y z
N MET A 1 16.89 14.73 -17.31
CA MET A 1 17.49 14.00 -16.15
C MET A 1 17.82 12.57 -16.59
N ARG A 2 19.09 12.13 -16.54
CA ARG A 2 19.50 10.76 -16.90
C ARG A 2 19.43 9.89 -15.63
N THR A 3 18.70 8.79 -15.64
CA THR A 3 18.56 7.92 -14.47
C THR A 3 19.87 7.18 -14.18
N LEU A 4 20.15 6.87 -12.91
CA LEU A 4 21.34 6.12 -12.48
C LEU A 4 21.48 4.78 -13.22
N TYR A 5 20.35 4.16 -13.57
CA TYR A 5 20.28 2.94 -14.38
C TYR A 5 20.78 3.10 -15.80
N ARG A 6 20.52 4.24 -16.45
CA ARG A 6 21.07 4.53 -17.79
C ARG A 6 22.58 4.73 -17.75
N LEU A 7 23.14 5.15 -16.61
CA LEU A 7 24.59 5.25 -16.43
C LEU A 7 25.21 3.85 -16.23
N ALA A 8 24.53 2.97 -15.49
CA ALA A 8 24.93 1.57 -15.39
C ALA A 8 24.85 0.83 -16.74
N ASP A 9 23.81 1.07 -17.55
CA ASP A 9 23.69 0.46 -18.89
C ASP A 9 24.78 0.98 -19.86
N ARG A 10 25.41 2.12 -19.56
CA ARG A 10 26.58 2.66 -20.27
C ARG A 10 27.92 2.20 -19.69
N GLY A 11 27.90 1.28 -18.71
CA GLY A 11 29.11 0.73 -18.09
C GLY A 11 29.78 1.63 -17.05
N ILE A 12 29.20 2.79 -16.71
CA ILE A 12 29.77 3.72 -15.72
C ILE A 12 29.69 3.15 -14.29
N PHE A 13 28.66 2.34 -14.02
CA PHE A 13 28.47 1.64 -12.75
C PHE A 13 28.13 0.18 -13.01
N LYS A 14 28.51 -0.72 -12.09
CA LYS A 14 28.00 -2.09 -12.13
C LYS A 14 26.53 -2.07 -11.72
N LYS A 15 25.65 -2.59 -12.58
CA LYS A 15 24.21 -2.74 -12.28
C LYS A 15 23.95 -3.58 -11.02
N ALA A 16 24.91 -4.43 -10.63
CA ALA A 16 24.90 -5.20 -9.40
C ALA A 16 25.03 -4.36 -8.12
N ASP A 17 25.53 -3.13 -8.21
CA ASP A 17 25.66 -2.23 -7.07
C ASP A 17 24.39 -1.40 -6.87
N LEU A 18 23.49 -1.42 -7.86
CA LEU A 18 22.26 -0.64 -7.84
C LEU A 18 21.11 -1.37 -7.11
N PRO A 19 20.19 -0.64 -6.44
CA PRO A 19 19.16 -1.24 -5.60
C PRO A 19 18.13 -2.11 -6.35
N TRP A 20 17.76 -1.69 -7.56
CA TRP A 20 16.87 -2.39 -8.49
C TRP A 20 17.67 -3.30 -9.42
N LYS A 21 17.49 -4.62 -9.27
CA LYS A 21 18.11 -5.64 -10.11
C LYS A 21 17.01 -6.40 -10.84
N GLY A 22 16.93 -6.29 -12.18
CA GLY A 22 16.03 -7.12 -12.98
C GLY A 22 15.50 -6.45 -14.26
N LYS A 23 15.01 -7.27 -15.19
CA LYS A 23 14.14 -6.86 -16.31
C LYS A 23 12.69 -7.12 -15.87
N ARG A 24 11.79 -6.14 -15.97
CA ARG A 24 10.33 -6.41 -15.95
C ARG A 24 10.05 -7.26 -17.20
N LYS A 25 9.85 -8.57 -17.04
CA LYS A 25 9.30 -9.38 -18.12
C LYS A 25 7.81 -9.04 -18.22
N PRO A 26 7.26 -8.72 -19.39
CA PRO A 26 5.83 -8.72 -19.58
C PRO A 26 5.35 -10.13 -19.20
N ASN A 27 4.50 -10.24 -18.18
CA ASN A 27 3.81 -11.49 -17.95
C ASN A 27 2.79 -11.60 -19.09
N GLY A 28 3.16 -12.24 -20.20
CA GLY A 28 2.26 -12.56 -21.33
C GLY A 28 1.16 -13.56 -20.96
N ILE A 29 0.78 -13.61 -19.69
CA ILE A 29 -0.23 -14.48 -19.13
C ILE A 29 -1.50 -13.63 -19.06
N ALA A 30 -2.49 -13.96 -19.89
CA ALA A 30 -3.83 -13.43 -19.76
C ALA A 30 -4.34 -13.70 -18.34
N GLU A 31 -4.90 -12.70 -17.67
CA GLU A 31 -5.39 -12.85 -16.30
C GLU A 31 -6.58 -13.83 -16.27
N LYS A 32 -6.41 -14.96 -15.58
CA LYS A 32 -7.37 -16.06 -15.41
C LYS A 32 -8.03 -16.07 -14.03
N ARG A 33 -7.62 -15.22 -13.09
CA ARG A 33 -8.23 -15.16 -11.76
C ARG A 33 -9.67 -14.65 -11.85
N GLY A 34 -10.56 -15.29 -11.10
CA GLY A 34 -12.00 -14.96 -11.10
C GLY A 34 -12.26 -13.48 -10.86
N LYS A 35 -13.12 -12.89 -11.70
CA LYS A 35 -13.52 -11.48 -11.63
C LYS A 35 -14.57 -11.32 -10.53
N GLN A 36 -14.32 -10.45 -9.56
CA GLN A 36 -15.35 -9.97 -8.64
C GLN A 36 -16.36 -9.10 -9.41
N ALA A 37 -17.65 -9.40 -9.23
CA ALA A 37 -18.74 -8.99 -10.10
C ALA A 37 -19.17 -7.52 -9.97
N PHE A 38 -18.97 -6.90 -8.80
CA PHE A 38 -19.29 -5.48 -8.55
C PHE A 38 -18.15 -4.80 -7.81
N ARG A 39 -17.58 -3.75 -8.43
CA ARG A 39 -16.46 -2.95 -7.93
C ARG A 39 -16.68 -1.50 -8.36
N ARG A 40 -16.39 -0.54 -7.49
CA ARG A 40 -16.29 0.87 -7.91
C ARG A 40 -14.97 1.08 -8.63
N ASP A 41 -15.07 1.66 -9.82
CA ASP A 41 -13.93 1.86 -10.71
C ASP A 41 -13.04 3.00 -10.19
N ILE A 42 -11.73 2.90 -10.39
CA ILE A 42 -10.79 3.98 -10.04
C ILE A 42 -11.08 5.29 -10.81
N ARG A 43 -11.76 5.24 -11.95
CA ARG A 43 -12.20 6.41 -12.72
C ARG A 43 -13.27 7.23 -12.00
N GLU A 44 -14.20 6.57 -11.32
CA GLU A 44 -15.23 7.24 -10.50
C GLU A 44 -14.59 8.03 -9.35
N ARG A 45 -13.46 7.54 -8.83
CA ARG A 45 -12.73 8.22 -7.75
C ARG A 45 -12.30 9.63 -8.14
N SER A 46 -11.82 9.85 -9.36
CA SER A 46 -11.41 11.18 -9.81
C SER A 46 -12.57 12.16 -9.93
N GLU A 47 -13.79 11.66 -10.14
CA GLU A 47 -15.00 12.49 -10.19
C GLU A 47 -15.47 12.85 -8.77
N ILE A 48 -15.42 11.88 -7.84
CA ILE A 48 -15.84 12.08 -6.45
C ILE A 48 -14.80 12.89 -5.65
N TYR A 49 -13.51 12.70 -5.94
CA TYR A 49 -12.39 13.33 -5.23
C TYR A 49 -11.49 14.10 -6.20
N PRO A 50 -11.87 15.33 -6.60
CA PRO A 50 -11.06 16.14 -7.50
C PRO A 50 -9.72 16.56 -6.87
N ASP A 51 -9.68 16.71 -5.54
CA ASP A 51 -8.47 17.10 -4.78
C ASP A 51 -7.63 15.90 -4.32
N PHE A 52 -7.87 14.70 -4.87
CA PHE A 52 -7.25 13.44 -4.47
C PHE A 52 -5.71 13.45 -4.35
N ASP A 53 -5.03 14.31 -5.11
CA ASP A 53 -3.57 14.44 -5.11
C ASP A 53 -3.01 15.45 -4.09
N THR A 54 -3.86 16.30 -3.53
CA THR A 54 -3.47 17.40 -2.63
C THR A 54 -4.11 17.29 -1.25
N GLU A 55 -5.15 16.48 -1.09
CA GLU A 55 -5.86 16.29 0.17
C GLU A 55 -5.46 15.02 0.93
N PHE A 56 -5.63 15.08 2.26
CA PHE A 56 -5.39 13.95 3.15
C PHE A 56 -6.57 12.98 3.18
N GLY A 57 -6.30 11.72 3.51
CA GLY A 57 -7.33 10.73 3.81
C GLY A 57 -7.51 9.70 2.71
N HIS A 58 -6.64 9.70 1.71
CA HIS A 58 -6.64 8.72 0.63
C HIS A 58 -5.57 7.68 0.85
N LEU A 59 -5.98 6.42 0.99
CA LEU A 59 -5.09 5.28 1.20
C LEU A 59 -4.95 4.47 -0.08
N GLU A 60 -3.74 4.02 -0.38
CA GLU A 60 -3.50 2.91 -1.30
C GLU A 60 -3.24 1.63 -0.51
N GLY A 61 -4.01 0.58 -0.78
CA GLY A 61 -3.93 -0.70 -0.07
C GLY A 61 -3.45 -1.85 -0.95
N ASP A 62 -2.70 -2.79 -0.37
CA ASP A 62 -2.16 -3.99 -1.01
C ASP A 62 -1.86 -5.08 0.02
N THR A 63 -1.45 -6.27 -0.43
CA THR A 63 -0.94 -7.32 0.45
C THR A 63 0.51 -7.70 0.13
N ILE A 64 1.33 -7.77 1.17
CA ILE A 64 2.67 -8.39 1.10
C ILE A 64 2.51 -9.86 1.50
N VAL A 65 2.64 -10.75 0.52
CA VAL A 65 2.53 -12.21 0.73
C VAL A 65 3.83 -12.83 1.24
N GLY A 66 3.75 -13.68 2.26
CA GLY A 66 4.89 -14.35 2.90
C GLY A 66 5.28 -15.67 2.25
N LYS A 67 6.08 -16.44 2.99
CA LYS A 67 6.62 -17.75 2.59
C LYS A 67 5.51 -18.69 2.10
N HIS A 68 5.77 -19.39 0.99
CA HIS A 68 4.86 -20.37 0.38
C HIS A 68 3.43 -19.86 0.09
N HIS A 69 3.24 -18.53 0.02
CA HIS A 69 1.92 -17.92 -0.13
C HIS A 69 0.92 -18.27 0.98
N LYS A 70 1.38 -18.62 2.18
CA LYS A 70 0.54 -19.04 3.31
C LYS A 70 0.16 -17.91 4.28
N SER A 71 0.91 -16.82 4.29
CA SER A 71 0.68 -15.68 5.18
C SER A 71 0.71 -14.36 4.39
N ALA A 72 0.15 -13.31 4.97
CA ALA A 72 0.15 -11.97 4.39
C ALA A 72 0.25 -10.90 5.47
N VAL A 73 0.66 -9.71 5.03
CA VAL A 73 0.57 -8.46 5.78
C VAL A 73 -0.16 -7.48 4.87
N VAL A 74 -1.19 -6.83 5.38
CA VAL A 74 -1.84 -5.74 4.64
C VAL A 74 -0.95 -4.51 4.74
N THR A 75 -0.74 -3.82 3.62
CA THR A 75 -0.03 -2.55 3.59
C THR A 75 -0.96 -1.46 3.10
N LEU A 76 -0.98 -0.37 3.85
CA LEU A 76 -1.68 0.86 3.49
C LEU A 76 -0.65 1.97 3.37
N VAL A 77 -0.83 2.86 2.41
CA VAL A 77 -0.02 4.07 2.30
C VAL A 77 -0.92 5.27 2.12
N GLU A 78 -0.81 6.26 3.02
CA GLU A 78 -1.57 7.49 2.91
C GLU A 78 -0.91 8.43 1.88
N LYS A 79 -1.70 8.92 0.92
CA LYS A 79 -1.22 9.62 -0.28
C LYS A 79 -0.55 10.94 0.05
N GLN A 80 -1.04 11.72 0.99
CA GLN A 80 -0.54 13.07 1.23
C GLN A 80 0.74 13.06 2.09
N SER A 81 0.68 12.40 3.24
CA SER A 81 1.78 12.21 4.19
C SER A 81 2.82 11.17 3.73
N LYS A 82 2.46 10.28 2.79
CA LYS A 82 3.28 9.14 2.36
C LYS A 82 3.60 8.15 3.50
N ALA A 83 2.80 8.18 4.58
CA ALA A 83 2.96 7.31 5.74
C ALA A 83 2.57 5.87 5.38
N ILE A 84 3.46 4.93 5.69
CA ILE A 84 3.27 3.50 5.44
C ILE A 84 2.73 2.87 6.70
N ILE A 85 1.66 2.09 6.58
CA ILE A 85 1.05 1.33 7.67
C ILE A 85 1.06 -0.14 7.27
N THR A 86 1.45 -1.01 8.20
CA THR A 86 1.41 -2.47 8.04
C THR A 86 0.44 -3.02 9.06
N LEU A 87 -0.46 -3.92 8.62
CA LEU A 87 -1.42 -4.59 9.50
C LEU A 87 -1.18 -6.09 9.42
N GLN A 88 -0.99 -6.70 10.59
CA GLN A 88 -0.93 -8.14 10.75
C GLN A 88 -2.30 -8.73 10.41
N THR A 89 -2.28 -9.85 9.69
CA THR A 89 -3.47 -10.65 9.41
C THR A 89 -3.24 -12.09 9.87
N ASN A 90 -4.31 -12.76 10.29
CA ASN A 90 -4.25 -14.18 10.69
C ASN A 90 -4.20 -15.13 9.49
N GLY A 91 -4.34 -14.60 8.28
CA GLY A 91 -4.39 -15.36 7.05
C GLY A 91 -4.58 -14.46 5.83
N ARG A 92 -4.99 -15.07 4.72
CA ARG A 92 -5.18 -14.41 3.42
C ARG A 92 -6.63 -14.36 2.98
N LYS A 93 -7.56 -14.89 3.78
CA LYS A 93 -8.97 -14.88 3.42
C LYS A 93 -9.49 -13.45 3.53
N ALA A 94 -10.53 -13.15 2.76
CA ALA A 94 -11.15 -11.82 2.80
C ALA A 94 -11.61 -11.44 4.22
N SER A 95 -12.11 -12.42 5.00
CA SER A 95 -12.47 -12.25 6.41
C SER A 95 -11.29 -11.84 7.30
N ASP A 96 -10.10 -12.41 7.07
CA ASP A 96 -8.91 -12.12 7.89
C ASP A 96 -8.41 -10.69 7.63
N ILE A 97 -8.43 -10.29 6.36
CA ILE A 97 -8.06 -8.94 5.93
C ILE A 97 -9.08 -7.92 6.43
N GLU A 98 -10.36 -8.19 6.26
CA GLU A 98 -11.46 -7.36 6.75
C GLU A 98 -11.36 -7.13 8.26
N GLN A 99 -11.18 -8.19 9.05
CA GLN A 99 -11.03 -8.06 10.51
C GLN A 99 -9.85 -7.14 10.88
N SER A 100 -8.75 -7.26 10.15
CA SER A 100 -7.54 -6.47 10.40
C SER A 100 -7.72 -5.00 10.03
N LEU A 101 -8.37 -4.73 8.90
CA LEU A 101 -8.74 -3.38 8.47
C LEU A 101 -9.73 -2.73 9.43
N ASN A 102 -10.80 -3.43 9.80
CA ASN A 102 -11.82 -2.91 10.73
C ASN A 102 -11.20 -2.57 12.10
N ARG A 103 -10.34 -3.44 12.64
CA ARG A 103 -9.63 -3.17 13.90
C ARG A 103 -8.77 -1.91 13.82
N TRP A 104 -8.12 -1.68 12.68
CA TRP A 104 -7.26 -0.51 12.50
C TRP A 104 -8.08 0.77 12.28
N LEU A 105 -9.06 0.74 11.37
CA LEU A 105 -9.93 1.89 11.07
C LEU A 105 -10.76 2.34 12.29
N SER A 106 -11.16 1.40 13.17
CA SER A 106 -11.89 1.72 14.41
C SER A 106 -11.11 2.57 15.41
N GLN A 107 -9.78 2.72 15.24
CA GLN A 107 -8.94 3.54 16.11
C GLN A 107 -8.94 5.03 15.73
N PHE A 108 -9.62 5.38 14.64
CA PHE A 108 -9.65 6.74 14.13
C PHE A 108 -11.08 7.29 14.11
N PRO A 109 -11.25 8.62 14.17
CA PRO A 109 -12.53 9.27 13.93
C PRO A 109 -13.09 8.88 12.56
N LYS A 110 -14.42 8.79 12.46
CA LYS A 110 -15.09 8.67 11.15
C LYS A 110 -14.72 9.84 10.25
N HIS A 111 -14.69 9.60 8.94
CA HIS A 111 -14.32 10.58 7.91
C HIS A 111 -12.86 11.09 7.91
N LEU A 112 -11.99 10.63 8.84
CA LEU A 112 -10.56 10.93 8.76
C LEU A 112 -9.95 10.42 7.44
N PHE A 113 -10.35 9.22 7.04
CA PHE A 113 -10.01 8.64 5.76
C PHE A 113 -11.24 8.72 4.85
N LYS A 114 -11.02 9.21 3.64
CA LYS A 114 -12.06 9.42 2.63
C LYS A 114 -12.19 8.21 1.70
N SER A 115 -11.05 7.65 1.29
CA SER A 115 -11.08 6.51 0.38
C SER A 115 -9.91 5.54 0.56
N VAL A 116 -10.11 4.28 0.15
CA VAL A 116 -9.03 3.31 -0.06
C VAL A 116 -9.06 2.78 -1.49
N THR A 117 -7.89 2.70 -2.14
CA THR A 117 -7.74 2.07 -3.45
C THR A 117 -6.97 0.75 -3.32
N PHE A 118 -7.61 -0.38 -3.64
CA PHE A 118 -7.01 -1.73 -3.63
C PHE A 118 -6.72 -2.23 -5.05
N ASP A 119 -5.99 -3.35 -5.18
CA ASP A 119 -6.01 -4.11 -6.43
C ASP A 119 -7.27 -4.97 -6.52
N CYS A 120 -7.49 -5.50 -7.71
CA CYS A 120 -8.54 -6.45 -8.02
C CYS A 120 -8.39 -7.83 -7.33
N GLY A 121 -7.63 -7.93 -6.23
CA GLY A 121 -7.40 -9.14 -5.46
C GLY A 121 -8.69 -9.66 -4.80
N LYS A 122 -8.84 -10.99 -4.75
CA LYS A 122 -10.03 -11.64 -4.17
C LYS A 122 -10.09 -11.46 -2.65
N GLU A 123 -8.95 -11.21 -2.04
CA GLU A 123 -8.82 -10.96 -0.62
C GLU A 123 -9.49 -9.65 -0.15
N PHE A 124 -9.91 -8.79 -1.07
CA PHE A 124 -10.70 -7.58 -0.79
C PHE A 124 -12.17 -7.71 -1.19
N SER A 125 -12.70 -8.94 -1.30
CA SER A 125 -14.09 -9.17 -1.72
C SER A 125 -15.13 -8.54 -0.80
N ASN A 126 -14.82 -8.40 0.49
CA ASN A 126 -15.73 -7.90 1.54
C ASN A 126 -15.66 -6.37 1.72
N TRP A 127 -15.13 -5.64 0.72
CA TRP A 127 -14.96 -4.19 0.80
C TRP A 127 -16.24 -3.41 1.13
N LYS A 128 -17.42 -3.87 0.67
CA LYS A 128 -18.68 -3.18 0.94
C LYS A 128 -18.97 -3.06 2.45
N THR A 129 -18.66 -4.11 3.20
CA THR A 129 -18.83 -4.11 4.66
C THR A 129 -17.93 -3.07 5.31
N ILE A 130 -16.64 -3.05 4.92
CA ILE A 130 -15.65 -2.09 5.42
C ILE A 130 -16.07 -0.66 5.09
N ALA A 131 -16.48 -0.42 3.83
CA ALA A 131 -16.90 0.87 3.34
C ALA A 131 -18.09 1.42 4.14
N ASN A 132 -19.13 0.60 4.32
CA ASN A 132 -20.33 1.00 5.06
C ASN A 132 -20.06 1.20 6.56
N GLN A 133 -19.23 0.36 7.17
CA GLN A 133 -18.96 0.43 8.61
C GLN A 133 -18.16 1.68 9.00
N HIS A 134 -17.20 2.08 8.16
CA HIS A 134 -16.28 3.17 8.44
C HIS A 134 -16.59 4.47 7.70
N ASP A 135 -17.59 4.47 6.83
CA ASP A 135 -17.94 5.58 5.93
C ASP A 135 -16.74 6.01 5.07
N ILE A 136 -16.18 5.03 4.35
CA ILE A 136 -14.99 5.21 3.50
C ILE A 136 -15.28 4.63 2.13
N ASP A 137 -15.00 5.39 1.07
CA ASP A 137 -15.15 4.88 -0.28
C ASP A 137 -14.03 3.90 -0.65
N ILE A 138 -14.38 2.75 -1.21
CA ILE A 138 -13.39 1.78 -1.69
C ILE A 138 -13.44 1.65 -3.19
N PHE A 139 -12.29 1.86 -3.82
CA PHE A 139 -12.07 1.79 -5.26
C PHE A 139 -11.08 0.68 -5.61
N PHE A 140 -11.14 0.21 -6.85
CA PHE A 140 -10.27 -0.84 -7.35
C PHE A 140 -9.49 -0.37 -8.57
N ALA A 141 -8.18 -0.58 -8.55
CA ALA A 141 -7.33 -0.37 -9.71
C ALA A 141 -7.65 -1.37 -10.82
N ASP A 142 -7.41 -0.96 -12.07
CA ASP A 142 -7.62 -1.78 -13.25
C ASP A 142 -6.74 -3.04 -13.21
N PRO A 143 -7.25 -4.21 -13.66
CA PRO A 143 -6.46 -5.42 -13.77
C PRO A 143 -5.22 -5.20 -14.63
N GLY A 144 -4.04 -5.53 -14.09
CA GLY A 144 -2.77 -5.38 -14.81
C GLY A 144 -2.24 -3.95 -14.89
N CYS A 145 -2.82 -3.00 -14.16
CA CYS A 145 -2.38 -1.60 -14.09
C CYS A 145 -1.76 -1.26 -12.71
N PRO A 146 -0.60 -1.84 -12.34
CA PRO A 146 0.04 -1.55 -11.05
C PRO A 146 0.37 -0.07 -10.84
N GLY A 147 0.60 0.69 -11.91
CA GLY A 147 0.95 2.11 -11.86
C GLY A 147 -0.12 3.00 -11.22
N GLN A 148 -1.38 2.55 -11.20
CA GLN A 148 -2.48 3.24 -10.50
C GLN A 148 -2.37 3.19 -8.97
N ARG A 149 -1.44 2.38 -8.44
CA ARG A 149 -1.05 2.30 -7.02
C ARG A 149 0.46 2.43 -6.84
N GLY A 150 1.06 3.36 -7.59
CA GLY A 150 2.51 3.50 -7.67
C GLY A 150 3.18 3.80 -6.32
N LEU A 151 2.48 4.45 -5.39
CA LEU A 151 3.02 4.74 -4.07
C LEU A 151 3.09 3.47 -3.21
N ASN A 152 2.09 2.62 -3.28
CA ASN A 152 2.10 1.35 -2.58
C ASN A 152 3.11 0.37 -3.17
N GLU A 153 3.24 0.29 -4.51
CA GLU A 153 4.29 -0.53 -5.14
C GLU A 153 5.69 -0.17 -4.64
N HIS A 154 5.97 1.14 -4.62
CA HIS A 154 7.25 1.66 -4.13
C HIS A 154 7.46 1.31 -2.65
N SER A 155 6.43 1.52 -1.83
CA SER A 155 6.47 1.27 -0.38
C SER A 155 6.65 -0.21 -0.06
N ASN A 156 5.93 -1.10 -0.73
CA ASN A 156 6.08 -2.54 -0.61
C ASN A 156 7.48 -2.99 -1.01
N GLY A 157 8.06 -2.42 -2.07
CA GLY A 157 9.45 -2.66 -2.45
C GLY A 157 10.48 -2.22 -1.38
N LEU A 158 10.19 -1.18 -0.60
CA LEU A 158 11.02 -0.78 0.54
C LEU A 158 10.87 -1.74 1.72
N LEU A 159 9.64 -2.17 2.03
CA LEU A 159 9.38 -3.09 3.13
C LEU A 159 9.99 -4.48 2.87
N ARG A 160 9.91 -4.97 1.62
CA ARG A 160 10.56 -6.22 1.19
C ARG A 160 12.07 -6.22 1.43
N ARG A 161 12.72 -5.08 1.22
CA ARG A 161 14.17 -4.93 1.39
C ARG A 161 14.60 -4.77 2.85
N HIS A 162 13.72 -4.25 3.71
CA HIS A 162 14.11 -3.78 5.05
C HIS A 162 13.18 -4.29 6.16
N GLY A 163 12.74 -5.55 6.09
CA GLY A 163 12.08 -6.20 7.23
C GLY A 163 11.07 -7.29 6.88
N LEU A 164 10.57 -7.32 5.64
CA LEU A 164 9.52 -8.28 5.21
C LEU A 164 9.92 -9.09 3.95
N PRO A 165 11.06 -9.81 3.95
CA PRO A 165 11.51 -10.54 2.76
C PRO A 165 10.51 -11.63 2.33
N LYS A 166 10.55 -12.03 1.05
CA LYS A 166 9.58 -13.00 0.47
C LYS A 166 9.52 -14.34 1.18
N GLN A 167 10.64 -14.80 1.76
CA GLN A 167 10.74 -16.09 2.45
C GLN A 167 10.39 -16.02 3.93
N MET A 168 10.02 -14.85 4.44
CA MET A 168 9.54 -14.70 5.81
C MET A 168 8.13 -15.25 5.91
N ASP A 169 7.87 -16.08 6.92
CA ASP A 169 6.51 -16.38 7.32
C ASP A 169 6.00 -15.27 8.24
N PHE A 170 4.87 -14.68 7.89
CA PHE A 170 4.24 -13.61 8.68
C PHE A 170 3.28 -14.13 9.74
N ASN A 171 3.01 -15.45 9.77
CA ASN A 171 2.22 -16.05 10.85
C ASN A 171 2.89 -15.84 12.20
N GLY A 172 2.14 -15.38 13.20
CA GLY A 172 2.65 -15.16 14.55
C GLY A 172 3.57 -13.94 14.73
N ILE A 173 3.85 -13.17 13.66
CA ILE A 173 4.58 -11.91 13.82
C ILE A 173 3.68 -10.91 14.55
N PRO A 174 4.14 -10.30 15.66
CA PRO A 174 3.33 -9.37 16.40
C PRO A 174 3.19 -8.03 15.63
N GLN A 175 2.02 -7.41 15.72
CA GLN A 175 1.74 -6.10 15.12
C GLN A 175 2.81 -5.04 15.47
N LYS A 176 3.37 -5.07 16.69
CA LYS A 176 4.44 -4.17 17.12
C LYS A 176 5.70 -4.26 16.25
N TYR A 177 6.05 -5.46 15.79
CA TYR A 177 7.22 -5.68 14.95
C TYR A 177 7.00 -5.09 13.55
N LEU A 178 5.82 -5.33 12.97
CA LEU A 178 5.44 -4.74 11.69
C LEU A 178 5.43 -3.21 11.75
N SER A 179 4.89 -2.66 12.85
CA SER A 179 4.82 -1.22 13.10
C SER A 179 6.22 -0.61 13.27
N ALA A 180 7.15 -1.30 13.94
CA ALA A 180 8.52 -0.83 14.09
C ALA A 180 9.26 -0.75 12.73
N ILE A 181 9.01 -1.70 11.82
CA ILE A 181 9.58 -1.66 10.46
C ILE A 181 9.06 -0.43 9.70
N THR A 182 7.75 -0.18 9.74
CA THR A 182 7.16 0.99 9.05
C THR A 182 7.56 2.30 9.70
N ASP A 183 7.64 2.37 11.03
CA ASP A 183 8.06 3.55 11.77
C ASP A 183 9.47 3.98 11.41
N LYS A 184 10.40 3.04 11.28
CA LYS A 184 11.75 3.34 10.81
C LYS A 184 11.74 4.02 9.44
N ARG A 185 10.81 3.67 8.55
CA ARG A 185 10.64 4.31 7.24
C ARG A 185 9.89 5.63 7.31
N ASN A 186 8.87 5.72 8.16
CA ASN A 186 8.05 6.92 8.33
C ASN A 186 8.79 8.04 9.05
N ARG A 187 9.90 7.74 9.73
CA ARG A 187 10.78 8.72 10.39
C ARG A 187 11.91 9.24 9.50
N ILE A 188 11.99 8.81 8.24
CA ILE A 188 13.00 9.31 7.30
C ILE A 188 12.46 10.56 6.58
N PRO A 189 13.14 11.71 6.65
CA PRO A 189 12.79 12.92 5.92
C PRO A 189 12.65 12.68 4.41
N ARG A 190 11.62 13.26 3.79
CA ARG A 190 11.43 13.16 2.33
C ARG A 190 11.45 14.54 1.69
N LYS A 191 12.23 14.70 0.62
CA LYS A 191 12.27 15.94 -0.17
C LYS A 191 10.87 16.35 -0.67
N SER A 192 10.06 15.38 -1.08
CA SER A 192 8.67 15.59 -1.52
C SER A 192 7.74 16.14 -0.43
N LEU A 193 8.15 16.10 0.84
CA LEU A 193 7.41 16.61 1.99
C LEU A 193 8.11 17.85 2.59
N ASN A 194 8.91 18.56 1.79
CA ASN A 194 9.74 19.67 2.24
C ASN A 194 10.65 19.27 3.41
N TYR A 195 11.27 18.09 3.31
CA TYR A 195 12.16 17.49 4.32
C TYR A 195 11.49 17.19 5.67
N ARG A 196 10.16 17.21 5.75
CA ARG A 196 9.43 16.61 6.88
C ARG A 196 9.38 15.10 6.75
N THR A 197 9.19 14.42 7.87
CA THR A 197 9.00 12.96 7.90
C THR A 197 7.53 12.63 7.63
N PRO A 198 7.23 11.50 6.94
CA PRO A 198 5.86 11.01 6.81
C PRO A 198 5.10 10.93 8.14
N TYR A 199 5.78 10.52 9.20
CA TYR A 199 5.23 10.46 10.55
C TYR A 199 4.74 11.83 11.05
N GLN A 200 5.57 12.88 10.92
CA GLN A 200 5.19 14.23 11.32
C GLN A 200 4.00 14.76 10.53
N VAL A 201 4.01 14.57 9.19
CA VAL A 201 2.93 15.04 8.32
C VAL A 201 1.64 14.29 8.64
N PHE A 202 1.68 12.97 8.78
CA PHE A 202 0.51 12.17 9.15
C PHE A 202 -0.09 12.62 10.48
N LEU A 203 0.74 12.77 11.53
CA LEU A 203 0.26 13.24 12.83
C LEU A 203 -0.32 14.65 12.80
N SER A 204 0.14 15.53 11.92
CA SER A 204 -0.43 16.88 11.81
C SER A 204 -1.89 16.86 11.37
N TYR A 205 -2.30 15.88 10.56
CA TYR A 205 -3.70 15.70 10.17
C TYR A 205 -4.50 14.97 11.26
N VAL A 206 -3.94 13.92 11.85
CA VAL A 206 -4.64 13.14 12.89
C VAL A 206 -4.91 13.96 14.15
N LYS A 207 -3.94 14.79 14.59
CA LYS A 207 -4.09 15.63 15.79
C LYS A 207 -5.01 16.83 15.58
N CYS A 208 -5.20 17.28 14.34
CA CYS A 208 -6.08 18.41 14.04
C CYS A 208 -7.58 18.01 14.05
N LEU A 209 -7.86 16.70 14.11
CA LEU A 209 -9.19 16.11 13.97
C LEU A 209 -9.65 15.34 15.23
N ALA A 210 -8.85 15.38 16.30
CA ALA A 210 -9.14 14.82 17.62
C ALA A 210 -9.28 15.96 18.63
#